data_AF-A0A7X7KL04-F1
#
_entry.id   AF-A0A7X7KL04-F1
#
_cell.length_a   1.000
_cell.length_b   1.000
_cell.length_c   1.000
_cell.angle_alpha   90.00
_cell.angle_beta   90.00
_cell.angle_gamma   90.00
#
_symmetry.space_group_name_H-M   'P 1'
#
loop_
_entity.id
_entity.type
_entity.pdbx_description
1 polymer ?
#
loop_
_entity_poly.entity_id
_entity_poly.type
_entity_poly.pdbx_seq_one_letter_code
_entity_poly.pdbx_strand_id
1 'polypeptide(L)'
;QWARLRRCPWAAGAAAGAALVLILAGALALRGRGAAAAPPAPAQAGQTGGVEAGRGSQTDQTGQTARAAMAAAGAPPAAAATPGPGAARAGLRVPSGFRAAPGAEAEPYTGTGWAREVVHETTGIAMVYIPAGSFTMGSPETEAGRRSDERQHGVTLTRGFYMGQCEVTQGQWERVMGSNPSKFKGAGLDAPVEMVSWDDCQAFCRKLGEGFRLPTEAEWEYACRAGTATALYTGSLTILGKCNAPDLDPIAWYSGNSGVTYAGGTDTSGWAEKQYPHDRAGTHPVGKKQPNPWGLYDMVGNVWERCQDWYGVYPSGAVKDPAGPREGAFRVIRGGSYGDFPERCRSDDRLGRGLPASGILGCRVVRTVP
;
A
#
# COMPACT_ATOMS: atom_id res chain seq x y z
N GLN A 1 -50.74 34.46 11.13
CA GLN A 1 -50.24 35.84 10.93
C GLN A 1 -49.25 36.15 12.06
N TRP A 2 -47.96 35.96 11.80
CA TRP A 2 -46.90 36.99 11.79
C TRP A 2 -46.44 37.55 13.15
N ALA A 3 -45.22 37.11 13.51
CA ALA A 3 -44.08 37.85 14.05
C ALA A 3 -44.10 38.42 15.49
N ARG A 4 -43.18 37.86 16.30
CA ARG A 4 -42.67 38.40 17.57
C ARG A 4 -41.36 39.19 17.36
N LEU A 5 -41.34 40.38 17.95
CA LEU A 5 -40.30 41.02 18.79
C LEU A 5 -38.92 41.45 18.21
N ARG A 6 -38.82 42.79 18.06
CA ARG A 6 -37.80 43.79 18.48
C ARG A 6 -36.52 43.25 19.18
N ARG A 7 -35.31 43.51 18.62
CA ARG A 7 -34.31 44.60 18.91
C ARG A 7 -33.85 44.66 20.38
N CYS A 8 -32.57 44.58 20.78
CA CYS A 8 -31.41 45.47 20.49
C CYS A 8 -30.08 44.93 21.16
N PRO A 9 -28.91 45.60 21.10
CA PRO A 9 -27.60 44.99 20.78
C PRO A 9 -26.50 45.10 21.88
N TRP A 10 -25.34 44.47 21.64
CA TRP A 10 -24.02 44.98 22.06
C TRP A 10 -22.93 44.46 21.09
N ALA A 11 -21.89 45.27 20.92
CA ALA A 11 -20.85 45.18 19.91
C ALA A 11 -19.45 44.98 20.53
N ALA A 12 -18.50 44.68 19.64
CA ALA A 12 -17.03 44.66 19.78
C ALA A 12 -16.45 43.41 20.49
N GLY A 13 -15.45 42.69 19.97
CA GLY A 13 -14.55 42.89 18.83
C GLY A 13 -13.13 42.52 19.28
N ALA A 14 -12.49 41.51 18.66
CA ALA A 14 -11.03 41.35 18.65
C ALA A 14 -10.57 40.27 17.64
N ALA A 15 -9.98 40.76 16.56
CA ALA A 15 -8.88 40.24 15.74
C ALA A 15 -8.63 38.72 15.63
N ALA A 16 -8.82 38.24 14.40
CA ALA A 16 -8.28 36.99 13.89
C ALA A 16 -6.77 37.14 13.57
N GLY A 17 -5.94 36.27 14.17
CA GLY A 17 -4.57 36.04 13.75
C GLY A 17 -4.50 34.82 12.83
N ALA A 18 -4.43 35.06 11.51
CA ALA A 18 -4.16 34.01 10.53
C ALA A 18 -2.65 33.73 10.50
N ALA A 19 -2.23 32.55 10.93
CA ALA A 19 -0.87 32.06 10.75
C ALA A 19 -0.72 31.50 9.32
N LEU A 20 -0.19 32.33 8.42
CA LEU A 20 0.26 31.96 7.10
C LEU A 20 1.66 31.33 7.23
N VAL A 21 1.77 30.01 7.06
CA VAL A 21 3.08 29.33 6.93
C VAL A 21 3.50 29.41 5.46
N LEU A 22 4.33 30.42 5.16
CA LEU A 22 5.08 30.53 3.90
C LEU A 22 6.34 29.66 4.00
N ILE A 23 6.43 28.62 3.17
CA ILE A 23 7.70 27.91 2.93
C ILE A 23 8.46 28.68 1.84
N LEU A 24 9.52 29.38 2.25
CA LEU A 24 10.46 30.05 1.35
C LEU A 24 11.43 29.03 0.74
N ALA A 25 11.44 28.96 -0.60
CA ALA A 25 12.52 28.37 -1.37
C ALA A 25 13.69 29.36 -1.43
N GLY A 26 14.78 29.07 -0.73
CA GLY A 26 16.02 29.84 -0.81
C GLY A 26 17.00 29.17 -1.77
N ALA A 27 17.10 29.69 -2.99
CA ALA A 27 18.26 29.49 -3.85
C ALA A 27 19.07 30.79 -3.82
N LEU A 28 20.26 30.78 -3.22
CA LEU A 28 21.21 31.88 -3.33
C LEU A 28 22.49 31.38 -3.99
N ALA A 29 22.69 31.82 -5.22
CA ALA A 29 23.95 31.76 -5.92
C ALA A 29 24.84 32.92 -5.47
N LEU A 30 26.08 32.62 -5.06
CA LEU A 30 27.15 33.61 -4.99
C LEU A 30 28.33 33.08 -5.82
N ARG A 31 28.54 33.70 -6.99
CA ARG A 31 29.82 33.72 -7.70
C ARG A 31 30.55 35.00 -7.33
N GLY A 32 31.84 34.92 -7.02
CA GLY A 32 32.73 36.08 -7.05
C GLY A 32 34.05 35.96 -6.32
N ARG A 33 35.05 35.32 -6.97
CA ARG A 33 36.51 35.63 -7.05
C ARG A 33 37.29 35.91 -5.74
N GLY A 34 38.49 35.36 -5.49
CA GLY A 34 39.37 34.53 -6.32
C GLY A 34 40.75 34.31 -5.67
N ALA A 35 41.62 33.64 -6.46
CA ALA A 35 43.09 33.48 -6.33
C ALA A 35 43.61 32.70 -5.11
N ALA A 36 44.65 31.87 -5.17
CA ALA A 36 45.40 31.16 -6.20
C ALA A 36 46.30 30.15 -5.45
N ALA A 37 46.78 29.13 -6.17
CA ALA A 37 48.02 28.35 -5.96
C ALA A 37 47.82 26.84 -5.71
N ALA A 38 48.30 26.09 -6.69
CA ALA A 38 48.76 24.69 -6.64
C ALA A 38 50.04 24.64 -7.49
N PRO A 39 50.86 23.57 -7.48
CA PRO A 39 51.13 22.54 -6.46
C PRO A 39 52.66 22.50 -6.15
N PRO A 40 53.20 21.44 -5.51
CA PRO A 40 53.84 20.43 -6.38
C PRO A 40 53.72 18.97 -5.89
N ALA A 41 53.75 18.05 -6.87
CA ALA A 41 54.34 16.70 -6.78
C ALA A 41 55.62 16.73 -7.68
N PRO A 42 56.49 15.69 -7.81
CA PRO A 42 56.32 14.28 -7.45
C PRO A 42 57.61 13.58 -6.91
N ALA A 43 57.53 12.27 -6.62
CA ALA A 43 58.63 11.32 -6.88
C ALA A 43 58.14 9.86 -6.88
N GLN A 44 58.49 9.13 -7.94
CA GLN A 44 58.32 7.69 -8.15
C GLN A 44 59.56 6.91 -7.70
N ALA A 45 59.40 5.60 -7.43
CA ALA A 45 60.22 4.45 -7.86
C ALA A 45 59.94 3.27 -6.91
N GLY A 46 59.90 1.99 -7.31
CA GLY A 46 60.30 1.37 -8.56
C GLY A 46 59.84 -0.09 -8.63
N GLN A 47 60.03 -0.64 -9.83
CA GLN A 47 59.72 -1.98 -10.29
C GLN A 47 60.57 -3.09 -9.63
N THR A 48 60.13 -4.35 -9.74
CA THR A 48 60.81 -5.46 -10.45
C THR A 48 60.04 -6.77 -10.21
N GLY A 49 59.63 -7.49 -11.26
CA GLY A 49 60.20 -8.79 -11.67
C GLY A 49 59.44 -9.95 -10.97
N GLY A 50 59.02 -11.06 -11.56
CA GLY A 50 59.30 -11.75 -12.81
C GLY A 50 59.16 -13.26 -12.51
N VAL A 51 58.31 -13.95 -13.29
CA VAL A 51 58.41 -15.37 -13.73
C VAL A 51 58.68 -16.48 -12.68
N GLU A 52 57.77 -17.44 -12.51
CA GLU A 52 57.82 -18.82 -13.09
C GLU A 52 56.93 -19.82 -12.34
N ALA A 53 56.57 -20.90 -13.05
CA ALA A 53 55.60 -21.93 -12.69
C ALA A 53 56.12 -22.95 -11.66
N GLY A 54 55.21 -23.53 -10.87
CA GLY A 54 55.47 -24.71 -10.05
C GLY A 54 54.19 -25.43 -9.66
N ARG A 55 53.98 -26.62 -10.23
CA ARG A 55 52.97 -27.59 -9.80
C ARG A 55 53.29 -28.07 -8.38
N GLY A 56 52.26 -28.24 -7.55
CA GLY A 56 52.38 -28.92 -6.27
C GLY A 56 51.03 -29.10 -5.61
N SER A 57 50.53 -30.33 -5.61
CA SER A 57 49.38 -30.81 -4.85
C SER A 57 49.61 -30.60 -3.34
N GLN A 58 48.58 -30.16 -2.62
CA GLN A 58 48.05 -30.91 -1.47
C GLN A 58 46.81 -30.22 -0.90
N THR A 59 45.84 -31.08 -0.61
CA THR A 59 44.66 -30.93 0.23
C THR A 59 44.95 -30.18 1.52
N ASP A 60 44.11 -29.20 1.88
CA ASP A 60 43.45 -29.29 3.18
C ASP A 60 42.20 -28.43 3.33
N GLN A 61 41.37 -28.91 4.25
CA GLN A 61 40.04 -28.50 4.64
C GLN A 61 39.97 -27.04 5.14
N THR A 62 38.94 -26.31 4.73
CA THR A 62 38.19 -25.32 5.56
C THR A 62 37.11 -24.66 4.69
N GLY A 63 35.91 -25.26 4.66
CA GLY A 63 34.80 -24.77 3.85
C GLY A 63 33.46 -25.36 4.26
N GLN A 64 33.26 -25.62 5.55
CA GLN A 64 31.97 -26.02 6.12
C GLN A 64 31.92 -25.49 7.56
N THR A 65 31.36 -24.30 7.76
CA THR A 65 30.69 -23.87 9.01
C THR A 65 30.05 -22.48 8.79
N ALA A 66 28.90 -22.47 8.12
CA ALA A 66 27.92 -21.37 8.24
C ALA A 66 26.52 -21.90 7.90
N ARG A 67 26.12 -23.00 8.55
CA ARG A 67 24.74 -23.48 8.62
C ARG A 67 24.47 -23.92 10.05
N ALA A 68 24.20 -22.96 10.93
CA ALA A 68 23.46 -23.15 12.17
C ALA A 68 23.40 -21.82 12.94
N ALA A 69 22.28 -21.09 12.82
CA ALA A 69 21.68 -20.28 13.89
C ALA A 69 20.54 -19.40 13.33
N MET A 70 19.43 -20.02 12.95
CA MET A 70 18.10 -19.39 13.01
C MET A 70 17.13 -20.43 13.53
N ALA A 71 17.03 -20.52 14.86
CA ALA A 71 16.03 -21.33 15.54
C ALA A 71 15.62 -20.58 16.81
N ALA A 72 14.59 -19.73 16.68
CA ALA A 72 13.60 -19.39 17.71
C ALA A 72 12.70 -18.26 17.18
N ALA A 73 11.87 -18.57 16.18
CA ALA A 73 10.66 -17.80 15.90
C ALA A 73 9.48 -18.69 16.32
N GLY A 74 8.58 -18.13 17.14
CA GLY A 74 7.45 -18.83 17.73
C GLY A 74 6.60 -19.56 16.69
N ALA A 75 6.08 -20.71 17.11
CA ALA A 75 5.28 -21.61 16.30
C ALA A 75 4.09 -20.91 15.61
N PRO A 76 3.75 -21.29 14.37
CA PRO A 76 2.52 -20.86 13.72
C PRO A 76 1.30 -21.40 14.48
N PRO A 77 0.18 -20.66 14.59
CA PRO A 77 -1.05 -21.25 15.09
C PRO A 77 -1.54 -22.33 14.10
N ALA A 78 -1.79 -23.51 14.68
CA ALA A 78 -2.47 -24.70 14.19
C ALA A 78 -2.60 -24.90 12.67
N ALA A 79 -1.98 -26.00 12.22
CA ALA A 79 -2.16 -26.62 10.92
C ALA A 79 -3.61 -26.58 10.42
N ALA A 80 -3.79 -26.11 9.19
CA ALA A 80 -4.99 -26.30 8.41
C ALA A 80 -5.32 -27.80 8.36
N ALA A 81 -6.51 -28.16 8.81
CA ALA A 81 -7.05 -29.50 8.62
C ALA A 81 -7.21 -29.76 7.12
N THR A 82 -6.54 -30.79 6.61
CA THR A 82 -6.74 -31.29 5.23
C THR A 82 -8.20 -31.77 5.10
N PRO A 83 -9.01 -31.25 4.17
CA PRO A 83 -10.34 -31.81 3.94
C PRO A 83 -10.19 -33.21 3.32
N GLY A 84 -10.83 -34.20 3.95
CA GLY A 84 -10.93 -35.55 3.38
C GLY A 84 -11.74 -35.56 2.07
N PRO A 85 -11.56 -36.58 1.21
CA PRO A 85 -12.25 -36.65 -0.06
C PRO A 85 -13.71 -37.07 0.18
N GLY A 86 -14.65 -36.28 -0.35
CA GLY A 86 -16.05 -36.68 -0.47
C GLY A 86 -17.01 -35.94 0.45
N ALA A 87 -17.29 -34.68 0.12
CA ALA A 87 -18.59 -34.08 0.40
C ALA A 87 -19.19 -33.65 -0.94
N ALA A 88 -20.40 -34.12 -1.23
CA ALA A 88 -21.17 -33.74 -2.40
C ALA A 88 -21.18 -32.21 -2.56
N ARG A 89 -21.06 -31.70 -3.80
CA ARG A 89 -21.14 -30.26 -4.11
C ARG A 89 -22.54 -29.71 -3.78
N ALA A 90 -22.77 -29.43 -2.50
CA ALA A 90 -23.75 -28.43 -2.08
C ALA A 90 -23.35 -27.09 -2.70
N GLY A 91 -24.31 -26.32 -3.19
CA GLY A 91 -24.04 -25.02 -3.80
C GLY A 91 -23.28 -24.10 -2.83
N LEU A 92 -22.25 -23.41 -3.33
CA LEU A 92 -21.51 -22.42 -2.55
C LEU A 92 -22.46 -21.33 -2.05
N ARG A 93 -22.28 -20.88 -0.81
CA ARG A 93 -22.97 -19.69 -0.31
C ARG A 93 -22.35 -18.46 -0.98
N VAL A 94 -23.19 -17.58 -1.50
CA VAL A 94 -22.77 -16.36 -2.19
C VAL A 94 -23.63 -15.20 -1.68
N PRO A 95 -23.05 -14.02 -1.40
CA PRO A 95 -23.84 -12.88 -0.93
C PRO A 95 -24.87 -12.42 -1.98
N SER A 96 -25.98 -11.83 -1.53
CA SER A 96 -26.97 -11.25 -2.46
C SER A 96 -26.33 -10.18 -3.37
N GLY A 97 -26.64 -10.25 -4.68
CA GLY A 97 -26.04 -9.38 -5.72
C GLY A 97 -24.69 -9.86 -6.23
N PHE A 98 -24.26 -11.06 -5.85
CA PHE A 98 -23.01 -11.69 -6.31
C PHE A 98 -23.28 -13.04 -6.95
N ARG A 99 -22.34 -13.44 -7.81
CA ARG A 99 -22.14 -14.82 -8.24
C ARG A 99 -20.78 -15.32 -7.77
N ALA A 100 -20.62 -16.63 -7.63
CA ALA A 100 -19.30 -17.23 -7.44
C ALA A 100 -18.41 -16.96 -8.67
N ALA A 101 -17.12 -16.67 -8.45
CA ALA A 101 -16.17 -16.55 -9.55
C ALA A 101 -16.00 -17.91 -10.27
N PRO A 102 -15.62 -17.92 -11.56
CA PRO A 102 -15.35 -19.17 -12.27
C PRO A 102 -14.29 -20.01 -11.54
N GLY A 103 -14.63 -21.25 -11.21
CA GLY A 103 -13.73 -22.15 -10.48
C GLY A 103 -13.59 -21.84 -8.98
N ALA A 104 -14.38 -20.91 -8.42
CA ALA A 104 -14.36 -20.63 -7.00
C ALA A 104 -14.66 -21.90 -6.18
N GLU A 105 -13.90 -22.05 -5.10
CA GLU A 105 -14.11 -23.06 -4.07
C GLU A 105 -14.74 -22.43 -2.83
N ALA A 106 -15.13 -23.26 -1.87
CA ALA A 106 -15.49 -22.76 -0.55
C ALA A 106 -14.26 -22.16 0.14
N GLU A 107 -14.46 -21.11 0.92
CA GLU A 107 -13.42 -20.60 1.81
C GLU A 107 -12.97 -21.72 2.77
N PRO A 108 -11.66 -21.93 2.95
CA PRO A 108 -11.16 -23.08 3.71
C PRO A 108 -11.09 -22.82 5.23
N TYR A 109 -11.53 -21.66 5.72
CA TYR A 109 -11.20 -21.18 7.06
C TYR A 109 -12.30 -21.46 8.10
N THR A 110 -13.56 -21.31 7.71
CA THR A 110 -14.69 -21.33 8.66
C THR A 110 -15.63 -22.52 8.47
N GLY A 111 -15.53 -23.25 7.34
CA GLY A 111 -16.41 -24.37 7.03
C GLY A 111 -17.87 -23.93 6.80
N THR A 112 -18.11 -22.63 6.59
CA THR A 112 -19.44 -22.07 6.37
C THR A 112 -19.96 -22.32 4.97
N GLY A 113 -19.07 -22.65 4.03
CA GLY A 113 -19.39 -22.89 2.62
C GLY A 113 -19.53 -21.62 1.79
N TRP A 114 -19.14 -20.45 2.31
CA TRP A 114 -19.02 -19.23 1.51
C TRP A 114 -18.03 -19.42 0.37
N ALA A 115 -18.36 -18.94 -0.83
CA ALA A 115 -17.43 -18.93 -1.95
C ALA A 115 -16.22 -18.06 -1.61
N ARG A 116 -15.00 -18.57 -1.79
CA ARG A 116 -13.75 -17.83 -1.56
C ARG A 116 -13.65 -16.60 -2.46
N GLU A 117 -14.13 -16.71 -3.68
CA GLU A 117 -14.08 -15.65 -4.69
C GLU A 117 -15.48 -15.43 -5.27
N VAL A 118 -15.89 -14.17 -5.30
CA VAL A 118 -17.21 -13.75 -5.77
C VAL A 118 -17.07 -12.54 -6.69
N VAL A 119 -18.04 -12.37 -7.60
CA VAL A 119 -18.09 -11.22 -8.51
C VAL A 119 -19.42 -10.52 -8.36
N HIS A 120 -19.37 -9.22 -8.05
CA HIS A 120 -20.57 -8.40 -7.96
C HIS A 120 -21.23 -8.30 -9.34
N GLU A 121 -22.49 -8.69 -9.45
CA GLU A 121 -23.13 -8.93 -10.76
C GLU A 121 -23.26 -7.65 -11.59
N THR A 122 -23.61 -6.54 -10.95
CA THR A 122 -23.85 -5.28 -11.65
C THR A 122 -22.57 -4.57 -12.07
N THR A 123 -21.51 -4.68 -11.26
CA THR A 123 -20.27 -3.89 -11.50
C THR A 123 -19.10 -4.71 -12.03
N GLY A 124 -19.14 -6.03 -11.87
CA GLY A 124 -18.01 -6.90 -12.20
C GLY A 124 -16.85 -6.81 -11.19
N ILE A 125 -17.04 -6.17 -10.03
CA ILE A 125 -16.01 -6.13 -8.98
C ILE A 125 -15.81 -7.55 -8.43
N ALA A 126 -14.63 -8.12 -8.68
CA ALA A 126 -14.19 -9.37 -8.08
C ALA A 126 -13.76 -9.11 -6.63
N MET A 127 -14.14 -9.99 -5.72
CA MET A 127 -13.81 -9.91 -4.30
C MET A 127 -13.38 -11.25 -3.75
N VAL A 128 -12.46 -11.20 -2.80
CA VAL A 128 -11.88 -12.35 -2.10
C VAL A 128 -12.35 -12.36 -0.65
N TYR A 129 -12.71 -13.53 -0.14
CA TYR A 129 -13.03 -13.74 1.27
C TYR A 129 -11.77 -13.63 2.13
N ILE A 130 -11.80 -12.71 3.09
CA ILE A 130 -10.76 -12.48 4.08
C ILE A 130 -11.24 -13.09 5.41
N PRO A 131 -10.49 -14.04 6.00
CA PRO A 131 -10.92 -14.71 7.23
C PRO A 131 -10.90 -13.78 8.44
N ALA A 132 -11.68 -14.13 9.47
CA ALA A 132 -11.45 -13.59 10.81
C ALA A 132 -10.06 -14.03 11.32
N GLY A 133 -9.43 -13.24 12.16
CA GLY A 133 -8.12 -13.60 12.71
C GLY A 133 -7.49 -12.51 13.55
N SER A 134 -6.27 -12.78 14.02
CA SER A 134 -5.48 -11.79 14.75
C SER A 134 -4.12 -11.60 14.10
N PHE A 135 -3.58 -10.39 14.19
CA PHE A 135 -2.26 -10.05 13.68
C PHE A 135 -1.63 -8.92 14.49
N THR A 136 -0.33 -8.72 14.29
CA THR A 136 0.39 -7.54 14.81
C THR A 136 0.35 -6.45 13.75
N MET A 137 -0.29 -5.33 14.07
CA MET A 137 -0.39 -4.15 13.21
C MET A 137 0.72 -3.16 13.54
N GLY A 138 1.28 -2.49 12.53
CA GLY A 138 2.45 -1.61 12.64
C GLY A 138 3.78 -2.33 12.37
N SER A 139 4.89 -1.59 12.47
CA SER A 139 6.23 -2.04 12.08
C SER A 139 7.19 -2.19 13.26
N PRO A 140 8.09 -3.19 13.24
CA PRO A 140 9.13 -3.33 14.25
C PRO A 140 10.14 -2.18 14.15
N GLU A 141 10.76 -1.80 15.27
CA GLU A 141 11.65 -0.62 15.34
C GLU A 141 12.83 -0.66 14.37
N THR A 142 13.25 -1.86 13.96
CA THR A 142 14.37 -2.10 13.05
C THR A 142 13.99 -2.13 11.57
N GLU A 143 12.71 -1.96 11.22
CA GLU A 143 12.29 -2.02 9.82
C GLU A 143 12.78 -0.81 9.02
N ALA A 144 13.35 -1.07 7.84
CA ALA A 144 13.80 -0.02 6.94
C ALA A 144 12.62 0.83 6.46
N GLY A 145 12.75 2.16 6.55
CA GLY A 145 11.70 3.10 6.13
C GLY A 145 10.60 3.34 7.16
N ARG A 146 10.66 2.69 8.33
CA ARG A 146 9.69 2.86 9.42
C ARG A 146 9.48 4.32 9.82
N ARG A 147 8.23 4.67 10.14
CA ARG A 147 7.85 5.94 10.75
C ARG A 147 7.55 5.81 12.24
N SER A 148 7.57 6.93 12.96
CA SER A 148 7.37 6.95 14.42
C SER A 148 5.94 6.64 14.86
N ASP A 149 4.96 6.75 13.95
CA ASP A 149 3.54 6.53 14.17
C ASP A 149 3.07 5.09 13.86
N GLU A 150 4.00 4.17 13.63
CA GLU A 150 3.75 2.77 13.24
C GLU A 150 3.98 1.79 14.39
N ARG A 151 3.66 2.18 15.63
CA ARG A 151 3.86 1.32 16.82
C ARG A 151 3.13 -0.02 16.69
N GLN A 152 3.85 -1.11 16.97
CA GLN A 152 3.24 -2.45 17.01
C GLN A 152 2.21 -2.62 18.13
N HIS A 153 1.05 -3.18 17.76
CA HIS A 153 -0.01 -3.57 18.68
C HIS A 153 -0.83 -4.74 18.12
N GLY A 154 -1.48 -5.50 19.00
CA GLY A 154 -2.30 -6.63 18.60
C GLY A 154 -3.69 -6.20 18.11
N VAL A 155 -4.14 -6.76 17.00
CA VAL A 155 -5.48 -6.54 16.47
C VAL A 155 -6.16 -7.89 16.23
N THR A 156 -7.43 -8.00 16.64
CA THR A 156 -8.30 -9.12 16.29
C THR A 156 -9.47 -8.62 15.45
N LEU A 157 -9.62 -9.17 14.24
CA LEU A 157 -10.83 -9.03 13.43
C LEU A 157 -11.73 -10.23 13.73
N THR A 158 -12.90 -9.99 14.30
CA THR A 158 -13.76 -11.05 14.86
C THR A 158 -14.61 -11.76 13.81
N ARG A 159 -14.72 -11.17 12.61
CA ARG A 159 -15.53 -11.72 11.51
C ARG A 159 -14.79 -11.62 10.19
N GLY A 160 -15.04 -12.60 9.31
CA GLY A 160 -14.60 -12.53 7.93
C GLY A 160 -15.38 -11.50 7.13
N PHE A 161 -14.79 -11.03 6.04
CA PHE A 161 -15.38 -10.04 5.14
C PHE A 161 -14.85 -10.27 3.72
N TYR A 162 -15.54 -9.76 2.71
CA TYR A 162 -15.01 -9.75 1.35
C TYR A 162 -14.24 -8.45 1.10
N MET A 163 -13.09 -8.54 0.43
CA MET A 163 -12.33 -7.38 -0.05
C MET A 163 -12.18 -7.44 -1.56
N GLY A 164 -12.27 -6.29 -2.24
CA GLY A 164 -12.00 -6.19 -3.68
C GLY A 164 -10.64 -6.80 -4.01
N GLN A 165 -10.59 -7.69 -5.00
CA GLN A 165 -9.37 -8.36 -5.43
C GLN A 165 -8.31 -7.37 -5.91
N CYS A 166 -8.76 -6.27 -6.51
CA CYS A 166 -7.96 -5.14 -6.97
C CYS A 166 -8.55 -3.83 -6.45
N GLU A 167 -7.82 -2.74 -6.65
CA GLU A 167 -8.34 -1.37 -6.57
C GLU A 167 -9.58 -1.23 -7.49
N VAL A 168 -10.51 -0.33 -7.15
CA VAL A 168 -11.65 -0.02 -8.02
C VAL A 168 -11.13 0.57 -9.32
N THR A 169 -11.51 -0.02 -10.45
CA THR A 169 -11.03 0.43 -11.76
C THR A 169 -11.81 1.63 -12.28
N GLN A 170 -11.23 2.36 -13.23
CA GLN A 170 -11.89 3.46 -13.94
C GLN A 170 -13.22 3.02 -14.57
N GLY A 171 -13.26 1.84 -15.21
CA GLY A 171 -14.48 1.30 -15.82
C GLY A 171 -15.54 0.88 -14.81
N GLN A 172 -15.13 0.32 -13.67
CA GLN A 172 -16.05 -0.01 -12.57
C GLN A 172 -16.64 1.27 -11.96
N TRP A 173 -15.80 2.29 -11.75
CA TRP A 173 -16.22 3.59 -11.24
C TRP A 173 -17.21 4.26 -12.20
N GLU A 174 -16.86 4.38 -13.47
CA GLU A 174 -17.67 5.04 -14.49
C GLU A 174 -19.05 4.38 -14.63
N ARG A 175 -19.12 3.05 -14.58
CA ARG A 175 -20.38 2.29 -14.61
C ARG A 175 -21.34 2.66 -13.48
N VAL A 176 -20.83 2.98 -12.29
CA VAL A 176 -21.63 3.28 -11.09
C VAL A 176 -21.88 4.79 -10.94
N MET A 177 -20.86 5.60 -11.24
CA MET A 177 -20.87 7.03 -10.99
C MET A 177 -21.33 7.85 -12.19
N GLY A 178 -21.26 7.30 -13.40
CA GLY A 178 -21.64 7.95 -14.65
C GLY A 178 -20.58 8.89 -15.21
N SER A 179 -19.38 8.93 -14.61
CA SER A 179 -18.25 9.74 -15.06
C SER A 179 -16.93 9.14 -14.61
N ASN A 180 -15.83 9.49 -15.31
CA ASN A 180 -14.48 9.06 -14.99
C ASN A 180 -13.61 10.27 -14.58
N PRO A 181 -13.31 10.46 -13.28
CA PRO A 181 -12.55 11.62 -12.79
C PRO A 181 -11.04 11.50 -13.02
N SER A 182 -10.53 10.31 -13.37
CA SER A 182 -9.10 10.00 -13.42
C SER A 182 -8.27 11.00 -14.22
N LYS A 183 -7.09 11.37 -13.72
CA LYS A 183 -6.03 12.03 -14.49
C LYS A 183 -5.46 11.08 -15.53
N PHE A 184 -5.23 9.81 -15.18
CA PHE A 184 -4.55 8.81 -16.01
C PHE A 184 -5.52 8.00 -16.88
N LYS A 185 -6.41 8.67 -17.62
CA LYS A 185 -7.39 8.00 -18.50
C LYS A 185 -6.74 7.13 -19.59
N GLY A 186 -5.55 7.53 -20.04
CA GLY A 186 -4.78 6.79 -21.06
C GLY A 186 -4.30 5.40 -20.61
N ALA A 187 -4.32 5.11 -19.31
CA ALA A 187 -4.00 3.78 -18.78
C ALA A 187 -5.09 2.73 -19.05
N GLY A 188 -6.29 3.17 -19.47
CA GLY A 188 -7.41 2.31 -19.83
C GLY A 188 -8.39 2.06 -18.67
N LEU A 189 -9.54 1.45 -18.99
CA LEU A 189 -10.64 1.22 -18.05
C LEU A 189 -10.31 0.22 -16.93
N ASP A 190 -9.25 -0.58 -17.11
CA ASP A 190 -8.75 -1.53 -16.11
C ASP A 190 -7.72 -0.91 -15.16
N ALA A 191 -7.28 0.33 -15.38
CA ALA A 191 -6.46 1.07 -14.43
C ALA A 191 -7.29 1.50 -13.21
N PRO A 192 -6.67 1.75 -12.04
CA PRO A 192 -7.40 2.22 -10.87
C PRO A 192 -8.01 3.59 -11.15
N VAL A 193 -9.20 3.82 -10.59
CA VAL A 193 -9.73 5.17 -10.52
C VAL A 193 -8.89 5.98 -9.52
N GLU A 194 -8.50 7.18 -9.93
CA GLU A 194 -7.86 8.17 -9.08
C GLU A 194 -8.50 9.54 -9.31
N MET A 195 -8.00 10.59 -8.64
CA MET A 195 -8.71 11.88 -8.55
C MET A 195 -10.08 11.74 -7.86
N VAL A 196 -10.17 10.86 -6.87
CA VAL A 196 -11.38 10.66 -6.04
C VAL A 196 -11.15 11.12 -4.61
N SER A 197 -12.10 11.89 -4.07
CA SER A 197 -12.12 12.30 -2.66
C SER A 197 -12.59 11.15 -1.76
N TRP A 198 -12.42 11.28 -0.45
CA TRP A 198 -12.97 10.30 0.50
C TRP A 198 -14.50 10.23 0.40
N ASP A 199 -15.14 11.39 0.26
CA ASP A 199 -16.60 11.50 0.14
C ASP A 199 -17.10 10.90 -1.18
N ASP A 200 -16.34 11.03 -2.28
CA ASP A 200 -16.66 10.37 -3.55
C ASP A 200 -16.64 8.84 -3.38
N CYS A 201 -15.63 8.30 -2.69
CA CYS A 201 -15.55 6.87 -2.40
C CYS A 201 -16.73 6.40 -1.53
N GLN A 202 -17.16 7.21 -0.56
CA GLN A 202 -18.38 6.89 0.22
C GLN A 202 -19.64 6.93 -0.64
N ALA A 203 -19.76 7.88 -1.58
CA ALA A 203 -20.85 7.93 -2.53
C ALA A 203 -20.86 6.69 -3.46
N PHE A 204 -19.68 6.25 -3.92
CA PHE A 204 -19.52 5.03 -4.68
C PHE A 204 -19.98 3.79 -3.90
N CYS A 205 -19.49 3.59 -2.67
CA CYS A 205 -19.92 2.49 -1.81
C CYS A 205 -21.43 2.47 -1.58
N ARG A 206 -22.05 3.63 -1.32
CA ARG A 206 -23.52 3.74 -1.16
C ARG A 206 -24.28 3.31 -2.42
N LYS A 207 -23.76 3.63 -3.61
CA LYS A 207 -24.37 3.21 -4.88
C LYS A 207 -24.17 1.73 -5.19
N LEU A 208 -23.12 1.09 -4.68
CA LEU A 208 -22.95 -0.36 -4.77
C LEU A 208 -24.00 -1.13 -3.94
N GLY A 209 -24.50 -0.51 -2.88
CA GLY A 209 -25.59 -1.04 -2.07
C GLY A 209 -25.15 -1.47 -0.67
N GLU A 210 -26.04 -2.17 0.02
CA GLU A 210 -25.86 -2.51 1.43
C GLU A 210 -24.61 -3.38 1.68
N GLY A 211 -23.91 -3.05 2.77
CA GLY A 211 -22.71 -3.77 3.22
C GLY A 211 -21.41 -3.33 2.58
N PHE A 212 -21.44 -2.59 1.45
CA PHE A 212 -20.23 -2.03 0.85
C PHE A 212 -19.73 -0.79 1.61
N ARG A 213 -18.41 -0.73 1.82
CA ARG A 213 -17.73 0.38 2.48
C ARG A 213 -16.24 0.40 2.11
N LEU A 214 -15.55 1.46 2.53
CA LEU A 214 -14.08 1.43 2.58
C LEU A 214 -13.62 0.46 3.68
N PRO A 215 -12.44 -0.17 3.53
CA PRO A 215 -11.84 -0.94 4.60
C PRO A 215 -11.54 -0.03 5.80
N THR A 216 -11.61 -0.60 7.00
CA THR A 216 -10.88 0.00 8.11
C THR A 216 -9.39 -0.10 7.86
N GLU A 217 -8.60 0.75 8.50
CA GLU A 217 -7.15 0.71 8.42
C GLU A 217 -6.61 -0.68 8.82
N ALA A 218 -7.19 -1.27 9.87
CA ALA A 218 -6.80 -2.59 10.35
C ALA A 218 -7.16 -3.71 9.37
N GLU A 219 -8.35 -3.68 8.76
CA GLU A 219 -8.73 -4.64 7.72
C GLU A 219 -7.81 -4.55 6.51
N TRP A 220 -7.42 -3.33 6.12
CA TRP A 220 -6.51 -3.09 5.01
C TRP A 220 -5.13 -3.72 5.29
N GLU A 221 -4.53 -3.43 6.45
CA GLU A 221 -3.21 -3.97 6.78
C GLU A 221 -3.23 -5.49 6.96
N TYR A 222 -4.26 -6.02 7.62
CA TYR A 222 -4.45 -7.46 7.79
C TYR A 222 -4.51 -8.17 6.43
N ALA A 223 -5.32 -7.62 5.53
CA ALA A 223 -5.47 -8.14 4.18
C ALA A 223 -4.20 -8.01 3.34
N CYS A 224 -3.48 -6.88 3.45
CA CYS A 224 -2.20 -6.67 2.77
C CYS A 224 -1.17 -7.71 3.20
N ARG A 225 -1.02 -7.90 4.52
CA ARG A 225 -0.06 -8.84 5.11
C ARG A 225 -0.36 -10.30 4.77
N ALA A 226 -1.63 -10.68 4.67
CA ALA A 226 -2.07 -12.04 4.34
C ALA A 226 -1.33 -13.14 5.13
N GLY A 227 -1.11 -12.88 6.44
CA GLY A 227 -0.42 -13.80 7.36
C GLY A 227 1.08 -13.57 7.54
N THR A 228 1.70 -12.67 6.77
CA THR A 228 3.11 -12.29 6.95
C THR A 228 3.29 -11.22 8.03
N ALA A 229 4.51 -11.12 8.58
CA ALA A 229 4.89 -10.13 9.59
C ALA A 229 6.00 -9.18 9.10
N THR A 230 6.33 -9.24 7.82
CA THR A 230 7.42 -8.50 7.19
C THR A 230 6.93 -7.19 6.56
N ALA A 231 7.86 -6.33 6.12
CA ALA A 231 7.55 -5.07 5.45
C ALA A 231 6.67 -5.28 4.20
N LEU A 232 6.96 -6.31 3.41
CA LEU A 232 6.20 -6.71 2.23
C LEU A 232 5.53 -8.07 2.47
N TYR A 233 4.43 -8.36 1.79
CA TYR A 233 3.81 -9.68 1.82
C TYR A 233 4.64 -10.77 1.14
N THR A 234 5.76 -10.40 0.51
CA THR A 234 6.77 -11.30 -0.07
C THR A 234 8.04 -11.40 0.77
N GLY A 235 8.19 -10.61 1.84
CA GLY A 235 9.37 -10.63 2.70
C GLY A 235 9.86 -9.24 3.11
N SER A 236 11.17 -9.13 3.33
CA SER A 236 11.82 -7.88 3.71
C SER A 236 11.91 -6.90 2.54
N LEU A 237 12.12 -5.61 2.86
CA LEU A 237 12.35 -4.56 1.88
C LEU A 237 13.81 -4.11 1.90
N THR A 238 14.50 -4.23 0.77
CA THR A 238 15.85 -3.70 0.53
C THR A 238 15.76 -2.43 -0.31
N ILE A 239 16.25 -1.31 0.22
CA ILE A 239 16.29 -0.02 -0.49
C ILE A 239 17.74 0.23 -0.94
N LEU A 240 17.98 0.16 -2.24
CA LEU A 240 19.28 0.40 -2.88
C LEU A 240 19.47 1.85 -3.33
N GLY A 241 18.38 2.60 -3.39
CA GLY A 241 18.38 4.02 -3.74
C GLY A 241 17.00 4.63 -3.66
N LYS A 242 16.91 5.95 -3.87
CA LYS A 242 15.66 6.71 -3.69
C LYS A 242 14.46 6.16 -4.48
N CYS A 243 14.69 5.63 -5.67
CA CYS A 243 13.68 4.99 -6.51
C CYS A 243 14.10 3.56 -6.87
N ASN A 244 14.81 2.85 -5.98
CA ASN A 244 15.34 1.53 -6.28
C ASN A 244 15.20 0.56 -5.09
N ALA A 245 14.25 -0.36 -5.23
CA ALA A 245 14.04 -1.48 -4.33
C ALA A 245 13.60 -2.71 -5.14
N PRO A 246 14.54 -3.64 -5.44
CA PRO A 246 14.25 -4.81 -6.26
C PRO A 246 13.11 -5.69 -5.72
N ASP A 247 12.93 -5.73 -4.40
CA ASP A 247 11.89 -6.52 -3.73
C ASP A 247 10.46 -6.05 -4.06
N LEU A 248 10.30 -4.79 -4.49
CA LEU A 248 9.01 -4.23 -4.92
C LEU A 248 8.68 -4.54 -6.38
N ASP A 249 9.66 -4.81 -7.22
CA ASP A 249 9.42 -5.00 -8.65
C ASP A 249 8.41 -6.11 -8.99
N PRO A 250 8.38 -7.28 -8.34
CA PRO A 250 7.37 -8.30 -8.64
C PRO A 250 5.96 -7.94 -8.19
N ILE A 251 5.79 -7.01 -7.25
CA ILE A 251 4.53 -6.81 -6.51
C ILE A 251 3.91 -5.43 -6.63
N ALA A 252 4.69 -4.41 -7.02
CA ALA A 252 4.27 -3.02 -6.99
C ALA A 252 4.61 -2.29 -8.28
N TRP A 253 3.73 -1.35 -8.64
CA TRP A 253 4.10 -0.21 -9.47
C TRP A 253 4.48 0.94 -8.55
N TYR A 254 5.76 1.29 -8.51
CA TYR A 254 6.30 2.35 -7.64
C TYR A 254 7.28 3.24 -8.41
N SER A 255 7.86 4.25 -7.77
CA SER A 255 8.68 5.26 -8.44
C SER A 255 9.89 4.72 -9.24
N GLY A 256 10.33 3.48 -8.97
CA GLY A 256 11.44 2.84 -9.66
C GLY A 256 11.09 2.09 -10.95
N ASN A 257 9.82 1.73 -11.17
CA ASN A 257 9.41 0.87 -12.28
C ASN A 257 8.10 1.28 -12.97
N SER A 258 7.31 2.19 -12.41
CA SER A 258 6.00 2.57 -12.96
C SER A 258 6.07 3.34 -14.28
N GLY A 259 7.26 3.80 -14.66
CA GLY A 259 7.50 4.45 -15.95
C GLY A 259 8.01 3.55 -17.07
N VAL A 260 8.34 2.29 -16.78
CA VAL A 260 8.89 1.38 -17.78
C VAL A 260 7.83 1.13 -18.84
N THR A 261 8.11 1.52 -20.09
CA THR A 261 7.18 1.46 -21.24
C THR A 261 5.90 2.29 -21.10
N TYR A 262 5.85 3.23 -20.15
CA TYR A 262 4.66 4.04 -19.91
C TYR A 262 4.67 5.30 -20.78
N ALA A 263 3.67 5.43 -21.66
CA ALA A 263 3.51 6.60 -22.50
C ALA A 263 2.58 7.63 -21.85
N GLY A 264 3.02 8.90 -21.80
CA GLY A 264 2.29 9.97 -21.12
C GLY A 264 2.45 9.91 -19.59
N GLY A 265 1.78 10.81 -18.87
CA GLY A 265 1.82 10.84 -17.41
C GLY A 265 2.72 11.91 -16.80
N THR A 266 3.07 11.73 -15.53
CA THR A 266 3.83 12.73 -14.76
C THR A 266 5.29 12.75 -15.21
N ASP A 267 5.90 13.94 -15.31
CA ASP A 267 7.34 14.07 -15.56
C ASP A 267 8.16 13.52 -14.40
N THR A 268 9.02 12.54 -14.69
CA THR A 268 9.90 11.91 -13.71
C THR A 268 11.36 12.03 -14.08
N SER A 269 11.71 12.87 -15.05
CA SER A 269 13.10 13.06 -15.50
C SER A 269 14.04 13.41 -14.34
N GLY A 270 13.56 14.17 -13.35
CA GLY A 270 14.30 14.55 -12.15
C GLY A 270 14.33 13.53 -11.00
N TRP A 271 13.64 12.39 -11.10
CA TRP A 271 13.74 11.35 -10.06
C TRP A 271 15.09 10.66 -10.12
N ALA A 272 15.76 10.57 -8.98
CA ALA A 272 17.11 10.02 -8.85
C ALA A 272 17.09 8.52 -8.52
N GLU A 273 18.19 7.82 -8.85
CA GLU A 273 18.43 6.44 -8.41
C GLU A 273 17.26 5.48 -8.71
N LYS A 274 16.73 5.54 -9.93
CA LYS A 274 15.65 4.65 -10.38
C LYS A 274 16.18 3.24 -10.59
N GLN A 275 15.39 2.22 -10.23
CA GLN A 275 15.67 0.84 -10.59
C GLN A 275 15.74 0.65 -12.10
N TYR A 276 14.84 1.31 -12.85
CA TYR A 276 14.85 1.32 -14.31
C TYR A 276 14.80 2.75 -14.86
N PRO A 277 15.47 3.03 -16.00
CA PRO A 277 15.40 4.36 -16.61
C PRO A 277 14.00 4.62 -17.20
N HIS A 278 13.41 5.76 -16.81
CA HIS A 278 12.18 6.31 -17.39
C HIS A 278 12.07 7.81 -17.09
N ASP A 279 11.34 8.56 -17.91
CA ASP A 279 11.10 10.00 -17.78
C ASP A 279 9.63 10.37 -17.61
N ARG A 280 8.75 9.37 -17.71
CA ARG A 280 7.31 9.47 -17.42
C ARG A 280 6.89 8.35 -16.48
N ALA A 281 5.83 8.58 -15.72
CA ALA A 281 5.22 7.55 -14.86
C ALA A 281 3.72 7.83 -14.64
N GLY A 282 2.98 6.78 -14.33
CA GLY A 282 1.55 6.85 -14.02
C GLY A 282 1.01 5.52 -13.47
N THR A 283 -0.31 5.45 -13.32
CA THR A 283 -1.01 4.25 -12.87
C THR A 283 -1.08 3.20 -13.97
N HIS A 284 -1.05 1.93 -13.60
CA HIS A 284 -1.15 0.78 -14.50
C HIS A 284 -2.48 0.04 -14.34
N PRO A 285 -2.93 -0.73 -15.35
CA PRO A 285 -4.01 -1.70 -15.18
C PRO A 285 -3.81 -2.56 -13.94
N VAL A 286 -4.87 -2.78 -13.18
CA VAL A 286 -4.83 -3.58 -11.96
C VAL A 286 -4.53 -5.04 -12.26
N GLY A 287 -4.00 -5.76 -11.28
CA GLY A 287 -3.75 -7.20 -11.35
C GLY A 287 -2.62 -7.61 -12.28
N LYS A 288 -1.65 -6.71 -12.54
CA LYS A 288 -0.50 -6.96 -13.43
C LYS A 288 0.80 -7.29 -12.69
N LYS A 289 0.81 -7.18 -11.37
CA LYS A 289 1.88 -7.63 -10.49
C LYS A 289 1.45 -8.88 -9.72
N GLN A 290 2.36 -9.50 -8.97
CA GLN A 290 2.06 -10.71 -8.21
C GLN A 290 1.09 -10.40 -7.05
N PRO A 291 0.03 -11.21 -6.86
CA PRO A 291 -0.86 -11.04 -5.73
C PRO A 291 -0.20 -11.50 -4.43
N ASN A 292 -0.77 -11.09 -3.31
CA ASN A 292 -0.41 -11.65 -2.01
C ASN A 292 -0.98 -13.08 -1.83
N PRO A 293 -0.60 -13.81 -0.76
CA PRO A 293 -1.06 -15.19 -0.50
C PRO A 293 -2.59 -15.40 -0.45
N TRP A 294 -3.38 -14.34 -0.27
CA TRP A 294 -4.84 -14.42 -0.30
C TRP A 294 -5.43 -14.15 -1.67
N GLY A 295 -4.64 -13.68 -2.63
CA GLY A 295 -5.09 -13.40 -3.99
C GLY A 295 -5.48 -11.93 -4.20
N LEU A 296 -5.01 -11.01 -3.35
CA LEU A 296 -5.19 -9.57 -3.53
C LEU A 296 -4.00 -8.98 -4.30
N TYR A 297 -4.30 -8.16 -5.30
CA TYR A 297 -3.31 -7.52 -6.15
C TYR A 297 -3.15 -6.05 -5.78
N ASP A 298 -2.00 -5.48 -6.12
CA ASP A 298 -1.71 -4.04 -6.00
C ASP A 298 -1.96 -3.51 -4.58
N MET A 299 -1.74 -4.35 -3.57
CA MET A 299 -1.85 -3.93 -2.16
C MET A 299 -0.73 -2.95 -1.78
N VAL A 300 0.35 -2.90 -2.57
CA VAL A 300 1.38 -1.87 -2.46
C VAL A 300 1.70 -1.30 -3.85
N GLY A 301 1.89 0.02 -3.94
CA GLY A 301 2.11 0.75 -5.19
C GLY A 301 0.81 1.12 -5.91
N ASN A 302 0.91 1.41 -7.21
CA ASN A 302 -0.15 1.87 -8.11
C ASN A 302 -0.88 3.14 -7.64
N VAL A 303 -1.88 3.04 -6.76
CA VAL A 303 -2.46 4.19 -6.05
C VAL A 303 -2.59 3.94 -4.55
N TRP A 304 -2.48 5.02 -3.77
CA TRP A 304 -2.85 4.97 -2.37
C TRP A 304 -4.33 4.65 -2.23
N GLU A 305 -4.65 3.81 -1.25
CA GLU A 305 -6.03 3.40 -0.99
C GLU A 305 -6.59 4.09 0.25
N ARG A 306 -7.75 4.74 0.10
CA ARG A 306 -8.45 5.38 1.22
C ARG A 306 -9.06 4.35 2.17
N CYS A 307 -8.87 4.56 3.46
CA CYS A 307 -9.52 3.81 4.53
C CYS A 307 -10.64 4.61 5.21
N GLN A 308 -11.48 3.93 5.99
CA GLN A 308 -12.59 4.53 6.74
C GLN A 308 -12.09 5.42 7.89
N ASP A 309 -10.98 5.05 8.51
CA ASP A 309 -10.48 5.58 9.77
C ASP A 309 -10.06 7.05 9.66
N TRP A 310 -10.28 7.78 10.75
CA TRP A 310 -9.54 9.01 10.99
C TRP A 310 -8.08 8.67 11.31
N TYR A 311 -7.15 9.45 10.80
CA TYR A 311 -5.74 9.29 11.11
C TYR A 311 -5.45 9.79 12.52
N GLY A 312 -4.78 8.95 13.31
CA GLY A 312 -4.42 9.26 14.70
C GLY A 312 -3.50 8.20 15.30
N VAL A 313 -3.24 8.38 16.60
CA VAL A 313 -2.29 7.55 17.36
C VAL A 313 -2.84 6.13 17.53
N TYR A 314 -1.99 5.13 17.30
CA TYR A 314 -2.34 3.74 17.57
C TYR A 314 -2.57 3.47 19.06
N PRO A 315 -3.49 2.55 19.41
CA PRO A 315 -3.72 2.18 20.80
C PRO A 315 -2.46 1.53 21.40
N SER A 316 -2.29 1.66 22.71
CA SER A 316 -1.15 1.09 23.43
C SER A 316 -1.25 -0.42 23.69
N GLY A 317 -2.43 -1.01 23.51
CA GLY A 317 -2.74 -2.41 23.80
C GLY A 317 -3.54 -3.10 22.69
N ALA A 318 -3.87 -4.36 22.91
CA ALA A 318 -4.63 -5.15 21.95
C ALA A 318 -6.07 -4.65 21.80
N VAL A 319 -6.56 -4.62 20.56
CA VAL A 319 -7.91 -4.15 20.21
C VAL A 319 -8.66 -5.17 19.36
N LYS A 320 -9.99 -5.12 19.43
CA LYS A 320 -10.90 -5.94 18.62
C LYS A 320 -11.69 -5.04 17.68
N ASP A 321 -11.72 -5.38 16.40
CA ASP A 321 -12.43 -4.66 15.34
C ASP A 321 -12.24 -3.12 15.40
N PRO A 322 -10.99 -2.61 15.45
CA PRO A 322 -10.76 -1.18 15.59
C PRO A 322 -11.26 -0.42 14.35
N ALA A 323 -11.87 0.75 14.59
CA ALA A 323 -12.36 1.67 13.57
C ALA A 323 -11.66 3.05 13.62
N GLY A 324 -10.51 3.09 14.30
CA GLY A 324 -9.73 4.31 14.51
C GLY A 324 -10.36 5.28 15.52
N PRO A 325 -9.78 6.48 15.66
CA PRO A 325 -10.35 7.57 16.45
C PRO A 325 -11.72 8.02 15.94
N ARG A 326 -12.55 8.59 16.83
CA ARG A 326 -13.90 9.07 16.48
C ARG A 326 -13.89 10.31 15.58
N GLU A 327 -12.83 11.11 15.66
CA GLU A 327 -12.64 12.35 14.90
C GLU A 327 -11.16 12.56 14.57
N GLY A 328 -10.89 13.40 13.57
CA GLY A 328 -9.53 13.74 13.15
C GLY A 328 -9.53 14.78 12.03
N ALA A 329 -8.34 15.31 11.73
CA ALA A 329 -8.16 16.27 10.63
C ALA A 329 -7.99 15.58 9.27
N PHE A 330 -7.54 14.33 9.26
CA PHE A 330 -7.16 13.59 8.07
C PHE A 330 -7.71 12.17 8.10
N ARG A 331 -8.01 11.60 6.94
CA ARG A 331 -8.34 10.18 6.80
C ARG A 331 -7.08 9.37 6.52
N VAL A 332 -7.10 8.11 6.94
CA VAL A 332 -5.99 7.20 6.65
C VAL A 332 -5.97 6.84 5.16
N ILE A 333 -4.77 6.81 4.59
CA ILE A 333 -4.46 6.16 3.31
C ILE A 333 -3.35 5.14 3.51
N ARG A 334 -3.37 4.07 2.71
CA ARG A 334 -2.42 2.95 2.78
C ARG A 334 -1.85 2.55 1.40
N GLY A 335 -0.67 1.92 1.40
CA GLY A 335 -0.13 1.16 0.26
C GLY A 335 0.88 1.85 -0.65
N GLY A 336 1.08 3.17 -0.58
CA GLY A 336 1.96 3.85 -1.54
C GLY A 336 1.29 4.06 -2.90
N SER A 337 2.04 4.55 -3.90
CA SER A 337 1.54 4.75 -5.26
C SER A 337 2.64 4.59 -6.30
N TYR A 338 2.26 4.69 -7.58
CA TYR A 338 3.18 4.66 -8.72
C TYR A 338 4.34 5.67 -8.59
N GLY A 339 4.14 6.77 -7.87
CA GLY A 339 5.11 7.85 -7.76
C GLY A 339 5.82 7.92 -6.41
N ASP A 340 5.57 6.99 -5.50
CA ASP A 340 6.19 7.01 -4.18
C ASP A 340 7.49 6.21 -4.15
N PHE A 341 8.37 6.63 -3.23
CA PHE A 341 9.62 5.96 -2.93
C PHE A 341 9.39 4.62 -2.22
N PRO A 342 10.36 3.70 -2.25
CA PRO A 342 10.21 2.36 -1.69
C PRO A 342 9.69 2.29 -0.26
N GLU A 343 10.11 3.20 0.63
CA GLU A 343 9.71 3.23 2.03
C GLU A 343 8.20 3.44 2.23
N ARG A 344 7.49 3.97 1.22
CA ARG A 344 6.03 4.18 1.25
C ARG A 344 5.24 2.96 0.78
N CYS A 345 5.90 2.00 0.14
CA CYS A 345 5.26 0.82 -0.44
C CYS A 345 5.43 -0.37 0.50
N ARG A 346 5.08 -0.20 1.78
CA ARG A 346 5.13 -1.24 2.82
C ARG A 346 3.72 -1.57 3.30
N SER A 347 3.55 -2.76 3.86
CA SER A 347 2.26 -3.23 4.39
C SER A 347 1.73 -2.37 5.53
N ASP A 348 2.60 -1.73 6.29
CA ASP A 348 2.28 -0.89 7.45
C ASP A 348 2.49 0.62 7.24
N ASP A 349 3.04 1.06 6.09
CA ASP A 349 3.17 2.49 5.85
C ASP A 349 1.78 3.12 5.79
N ARG A 350 1.61 4.15 6.62
CA ARG A 350 0.36 4.86 6.80
C ARG A 350 0.59 6.35 6.68
N LEU A 351 -0.37 7.04 6.09
CA LEU A 351 -0.40 8.49 6.03
C LEU A 351 -1.79 9.04 6.38
N GLY A 352 -1.79 10.22 6.98
CA GLY A 352 -2.99 11.06 7.07
C GLY A 352 -3.07 11.97 5.85
N ARG A 353 -4.17 11.90 5.10
CA ARG A 353 -4.43 12.81 3.98
C ARG A 353 -5.78 13.51 4.13
N GLY A 354 -5.84 14.74 3.61
CA GLY A 354 -7.09 15.50 3.54
C GLY A 354 -8.15 14.82 2.68
N LEU A 355 -9.37 15.32 2.80
CA LEU A 355 -10.52 14.87 2.02
C LEU A 355 -10.36 15.05 0.49
N PRO A 356 -9.69 16.09 -0.05
CA PRO A 356 -9.64 16.33 -1.49
C PRO A 356 -9.05 15.20 -2.32
N ALA A 357 -9.46 15.14 -3.59
CA ALA A 357 -8.95 14.26 -4.62
C ALA A 357 -7.47 14.52 -4.97
N SER A 358 -6.79 13.49 -5.48
CA SER A 358 -5.40 13.58 -5.95
C SER A 358 -5.13 12.46 -6.96
N GLY A 359 -4.19 12.69 -7.87
CA GLY A 359 -3.85 11.73 -8.93
C GLY A 359 -3.03 10.51 -8.48
N ILE A 360 -2.89 10.32 -7.17
CA ILE A 360 -2.26 9.15 -6.56
C ILE A 360 -3.20 8.46 -5.57
N LEU A 361 -4.45 8.94 -5.42
CA LEU A 361 -5.41 8.44 -4.43
C LEU A 361 -6.58 7.78 -5.16
N GLY A 362 -6.76 6.48 -4.91
CA GLY A 362 -7.91 5.70 -5.31
C GLY A 362 -8.61 5.04 -4.12
N CYS A 363 -9.27 3.93 -4.37
CA CYS A 363 -9.90 3.14 -3.32
C CYS A 363 -10.07 1.68 -3.69
N ARG A 364 -10.16 0.85 -2.66
CA ARG A 364 -10.65 -0.53 -2.70
C ARG A 364 -11.86 -0.63 -1.78
N VAL A 365 -12.80 -1.49 -2.12
CA VAL A 365 -14.02 -1.69 -1.32
C VAL A 365 -13.97 -3.01 -0.57
N VAL A 366 -14.63 -3.03 0.59
CA VAL A 366 -14.94 -4.25 1.32
C VAL A 366 -16.44 -4.41 1.45
N ARG A 367 -16.88 -5.65 1.73
CA ARG A 367 -18.26 -5.97 2.04
C ARG A 367 -18.31 -6.94 3.23
N THR A 368 -19.11 -6.59 4.22
CA THR A 368 -19.39 -7.46 5.36
C THR A 368 -20.17 -8.70 4.93
N VAL A 369 -19.81 -9.87 5.48
CA VAL A 369 -20.55 -11.12 5.29
C VAL A 369 -21.77 -11.11 6.22
N PRO A 370 -22.98 -11.47 5.74
CA PRO A 370 -24.21 -11.50 6.55
C PRO A 370 -24.13 -12.42 7.78
#